data_AF-A0A1H5MYS2-F1
#
_entry.id   AF-A0A1H5MYS2-F1
#
_cell.length_a   1.000
_cell.length_b   1.000
_cell.length_c   1.000
_cell.angle_alpha   90.00
_cell.angle_beta   90.00
_cell.angle_gamma   90.00
#
_symmetry.space_group_name_H-M   'P 1'
#
loop_
_entity.id
_entity.type
_entity.pdbx_description
1 polymer ?
#
loop_
_entity_poly.entity_id
_entity_poly.type
_entity_poly.pdbx_seq_one_letter_code
_entity_poly.pdbx_strand_id
1 'polypeptide(L)'
;MTTTTPPQECVLKWCNEAGEHRTHRQYVTSVVAGRDRWLLGVNLVGSEAGHDQVELTAAPRCGPSVVLELRPDEAEAIGASLVEAAARQVSASV
;
A
#
# COMPACT_ATOMS: atom_id res chain seq x y z
N MET A 1 21.54 27.92 14.82
CA MET A 1 20.73 27.97 13.58
C MET A 1 20.83 26.58 12.96
N THR A 2 19.76 25.79 13.05
CA THR A 2 19.74 24.45 12.45
C THR A 2 19.21 24.62 11.04
N THR A 3 20.07 24.45 10.05
CA THR A 3 19.68 24.49 8.63
C THR A 3 18.90 23.21 8.36
N THR A 4 17.56 23.27 8.36
CA THR A 4 16.73 22.18 7.86
C THR A 4 16.84 22.18 6.35
N THR A 5 17.74 21.39 5.80
CA THR A 5 17.73 21.07 4.37
C THR A 5 16.35 20.48 4.05
N PRO A 6 15.60 21.01 3.08
CA PRO A 6 14.32 20.43 2.71
C PRO A 6 14.54 18.96 2.31
N PRO A 7 13.63 18.05 2.69
CA PRO A 7 13.74 16.66 2.27
C PRO A 7 13.83 16.65 0.74
N GLN A 8 14.92 16.10 0.21
CA GLN A 8 15.07 15.94 -1.22
C GLN A 8 14.01 14.95 -1.70
N GLU A 9 13.02 15.46 -2.42
CA GLU A 9 12.03 14.63 -3.11
C GLU A 9 12.75 13.64 -4.02
N CYS A 10 12.18 12.44 -4.17
CA CYS A 10 12.71 11.46 -5.11
C CYS A 10 12.79 12.07 -6.52
N VAL A 11 13.89 11.77 -7.24
CA VAL A 11 14.03 12.13 -8.66
C VAL A 11 12.94 11.52 -9.52
N LEU A 12 12.42 10.36 -9.11
CA LEU A 12 11.25 9.74 -9.72
C LEU A 12 10.00 10.44 -9.21
N LYS A 13 9.40 11.29 -10.07
CA LYS A 13 8.22 12.12 -9.74
C LYS A 13 6.98 11.35 -9.29
N TRP A 14 6.93 10.05 -9.55
CA TRP A 14 5.83 9.19 -9.12
C TRP A 14 6.02 8.66 -7.69
N CYS A 15 7.26 8.65 -7.18
CA CYS A 15 7.59 8.12 -5.86
C CYS A 15 7.27 9.14 -4.76
N ASN A 16 6.70 8.65 -3.66
CA ASN A 16 6.36 9.47 -2.49
C ASN A 16 7.42 9.43 -1.38
N GLU A 17 8.55 8.75 -1.60
CA GLU A 17 9.66 8.70 -0.64
C GLU A 17 10.62 9.89 -0.80
N ALA A 18 11.37 10.18 0.25
CA ALA A 18 12.36 11.25 0.29
C ALA A 18 13.75 10.70 0.62
N GLY A 19 14.79 11.38 0.15
CA GLY A 19 16.19 10.95 0.31
C GLY A 19 16.58 9.84 -0.65
N GLU A 20 17.78 9.29 -0.47
CA GLU A 20 18.30 8.20 -1.31
C GLU A 20 17.66 6.86 -0.92
N HIS A 21 17.07 6.17 -1.90
CA HIS A 21 16.43 4.87 -1.71
C HIS A 21 16.50 4.05 -3.00
N ARG A 22 16.53 2.72 -2.86
CA ARG A 22 16.60 1.76 -3.99
C ARG A 22 15.24 1.21 -4.39
N THR A 23 14.28 1.28 -3.48
CA THR A 23 12.90 0.82 -3.66
C THR A 23 12.02 2.05 -3.59
N HIS A 24 11.21 2.25 -4.62
CA HIS A 24 10.35 3.41 -4.74
C HIS A 24 8.91 3.00 -4.49
N ARG A 25 8.22 3.75 -3.63
CA ARG A 25 6.80 3.53 -3.32
C ARG A 25 5.95 4.68 -3.80
N GLN A 26 4.83 4.37 -4.44
CA GLN A 26 3.74 5.29 -4.69
C GLN A 26 2.53 4.87 -3.86
N TYR A 27 2.09 5.74 -2.98
CA TYR A 27 0.86 5.55 -2.24
C TYR A 27 -0.35 5.61 -3.16
N VAL A 28 -1.20 4.59 -3.07
CA VAL A 28 -2.45 4.52 -3.84
C VAL A 28 -3.62 4.86 -2.94
N THR A 29 -3.80 4.11 -1.85
CA THR A 29 -4.94 4.29 -0.94
C THR A 29 -4.70 3.62 0.41
N SER A 30 -5.54 3.95 1.38
CA SER A 30 -5.65 3.23 2.63
C SER A 30 -7.08 3.20 3.13
N VAL A 31 -7.41 2.12 3.83
CA VAL A 31 -8.73 1.91 4.43
C VAL A 31 -8.59 1.47 5.88
N VAL A 32 -9.53 1.91 6.71
CA VAL A 32 -9.64 1.46 8.09
C VAL A 32 -10.47 0.17 8.12
N ALA A 33 -9.97 -0.86 8.82
CA ALA A 33 -10.58 -2.19 8.84
C ALA A 33 -10.57 -2.82 10.24
N GLY A 34 -11.30 -3.93 10.39
CA GLY A 34 -11.28 -4.76 11.60
C GLY A 34 -11.80 -4.04 12.85
N ARG A 35 -12.89 -3.26 12.71
CA ARG A 35 -13.48 -2.40 13.75
C ARG A 35 -12.49 -1.34 14.24
N ASP A 36 -11.96 -0.59 13.29
CA ASP A 36 -11.01 0.51 13.49
C ASP A 36 -9.66 0.13 14.11
N ARG A 37 -9.34 -1.16 14.20
CA ARG A 37 -8.10 -1.64 14.82
C ARG A 37 -6.93 -1.72 13.85
N TRP A 38 -7.21 -1.67 12.55
CA TRP A 38 -6.22 -1.83 11.49
C TRP A 38 -6.34 -0.72 10.46
N LEU A 39 -5.20 -0.24 9.98
CA LEU A 39 -5.08 0.51 8.74
C LEU A 39 -4.50 -0.44 7.68
N LEU A 40 -5.22 -0.62 6.58
CA LEU A 40 -4.74 -1.36 5.42
C LEU A 40 -4.29 -0.34 4.38
N GLY A 41 -3.01 -0.34 4.02
CA GLY A 41 -2.43 0.55 3.01
C GLY A 41 -2.07 -0.20 1.75
N VAL A 42 -2.22 0.44 0.60
CA VAL A 42 -1.85 -0.10 -0.71
C VAL A 42 -0.88 0.87 -1.38
N ASN A 43 0.27 0.35 -1.78
CA ASN A 43 1.28 1.08 -2.54
C ASN A 43 1.60 0.34 -3.84
N LEU A 44 1.98 1.08 -4.89
CA LEU A 44 2.74 0.52 -5.99
C LEU A 44 4.22 0.59 -5.64
N VAL A 45 4.93 -0.50 -5.86
CA VAL A 45 6.36 -0.62 -5.55
C VAL A 45 7.12 -0.90 -6.82
N GLY A 46 8.30 -0.32 -6.92
CA GLY A 46 9.12 -0.46 -8.11
C GLY A 46 10.55 0.02 -7.96
N SER A 47 11.26 -0.11 -9.08
CA SER A 47 12.61 0.42 -9.26
C SER A 47 12.56 1.64 -10.19
N GLU A 48 13.73 2.16 -10.59
CA GLU A 48 13.83 3.21 -11.60
C GLU A 48 13.15 2.84 -12.93
N ALA A 49 13.03 1.54 -13.24
CA ALA A 49 12.37 1.06 -14.45
C ALA A 49 10.82 1.15 -14.41
N GLY A 50 10.24 1.43 -13.24
CA GLY A 50 8.79 1.54 -13.03
C GLY A 50 8.26 0.57 -11.97
N HIS A 51 6.93 0.49 -11.86
CA HIS A 51 6.24 -0.39 -10.92
C HIS A 51 6.23 -1.84 -11.41
N ASP A 52 6.66 -2.76 -10.57
CA ASP A 52 6.63 -4.20 -10.83
C ASP A 52 5.85 -4.97 -9.75
N GLN A 53 5.45 -4.30 -8.66
CA GLN A 53 4.82 -4.92 -7.50
C GLN A 53 3.73 -4.05 -6.88
N VAL A 54 2.83 -4.69 -6.15
CA VAL A 54 1.86 -4.06 -5.26
C VAL A 54 2.22 -4.44 -3.83
N GLU A 55 2.34 -3.45 -2.96
CA GLU A 55 2.56 -3.68 -1.53
C GLU A 55 1.25 -3.45 -0.78
N LEU A 56 0.81 -4.49 -0.06
CA LEU A 56 -0.30 -4.43 0.89
C LEU A 56 0.26 -4.42 2.31
N THR A 57 0.05 -3.31 3.02
CA THR A 57 0.44 -3.17 4.42
C THR A 57 -0.79 -3.31 5.31
N ALA A 58 -0.69 -4.14 6.35
CA ALA A 58 -1.66 -4.19 7.45
C ALA A 58 -0.99 -3.67 8.73
N ALA A 59 -1.33 -2.45 9.12
CA ALA A 59 -0.79 -1.79 10.31
C ALA A 59 -1.82 -1.84 11.46
N PRO A 60 -1.52 -2.50 12.59
CA PRO A 60 -2.38 -2.43 13.76
C PRO A 60 -2.23 -1.07 14.46
N ARG A 61 -3.20 -0.70 15.31
CA ARG A 61 -3.06 0.47 16.21
C ARG A 61 -1.82 0.41 17.10
N CYS A 62 -1.48 -0.79 17.58
CA CYS A 62 -0.34 -1.05 18.44
C CYS A 62 0.38 -2.32 17.94
N GLY A 63 1.70 -2.26 17.85
CA GLY A 63 2.53 -3.39 17.45
C GLY A 63 3.03 -3.28 16.00
N PRO A 64 3.68 -4.35 15.50
CA PRO A 64 4.31 -4.32 14.19
C PRO A 64 3.29 -4.43 13.06
N SER A 65 3.56 -3.74 11.95
CA SER A 65 2.84 -3.91 10.70
C SER A 65 3.27 -5.20 10.00
N VAL A 66 2.35 -5.77 9.23
CA VAL A 66 2.64 -6.83 8.26
C VAL A 66 2.66 -6.20 6.88
N VAL A 67 3.64 -6.55 6.06
CA VAL A 67 3.78 -6.09 4.68
C VAL A 67 3.78 -7.31 3.77
N LEU A 68 2.97 -7.27 2.72
CA LEU A 68 2.92 -8.27 1.68
C LEU A 68 3.28 -7.62 0.35
N GLU A 69 4.33 -8.12 -0.28
CA GLU A 69 4.69 -7.76 -1.66
C GLU A 69 4.02 -8.77 -2.60
N LEU A 70 3.21 -8.26 -3.50
CA LEU A 70 2.40 -9.04 -4.43
C LEU A 70 2.81 -8.70 -5.85
N ARG A 71 2.88 -9.72 -6.70
CA ARG A 71 2.90 -9.49 -8.14
C ARG A 71 1.55 -8.93 -8.61
N PRO A 72 1.49 -8.20 -9.73
CA PRO A 72 0.23 -7.61 -10.20
C PRO A 72 -0.91 -8.61 -10.38
N ASP A 73 -0.61 -9.83 -10.87
CA ASP A 73 -1.59 -10.92 -11.03
C ASP A 73 -2.11 -11.45 -9.69
N GLU A 74 -1.25 -11.55 -8.67
CA GLU A 74 -1.65 -11.94 -7.32
C GLU A 74 -2.54 -10.88 -6.66
N ALA A 75 -2.19 -9.60 -6.82
CA ALA A 75 -2.97 -8.50 -6.28
C ALA A 75 -4.36 -8.42 -6.94
N GLU A 76 -4.44 -8.62 -8.26
CA GLU A 76 -5.71 -8.69 -9.00
C GLU A 76 -6.58 -9.85 -8.51
N ALA A 77 -6.01 -11.05 -8.36
CA ALA A 77 -6.73 -12.23 -7.89
C ALA A 77 -7.30 -12.05 -6.47
N ILE A 78 -6.51 -11.46 -5.56
CA ILE A 78 -6.96 -11.16 -4.19
C ILE A 78 -8.07 -10.11 -4.22
N GLY A 79 -7.90 -9.03 -4.99
CA GLY A 79 -8.90 -7.98 -5.13
C GLY A 79 -10.24 -8.51 -5.64
N ALA A 80 -10.23 -9.33 -6.69
CA ALA A 80 -11.42 -9.98 -7.23
C ALA A 80 -12.10 -10.87 -6.19
N SER A 81 -11.33 -11.67 -5.45
CA SER A 81 -11.85 -12.56 -4.41
C SER A 81 -12.55 -11.79 -3.28
N LEU A 82 -11.99 -10.64 -2.88
CA LEU A 82 -12.60 -9.77 -1.86
C LEU A 82 -13.93 -9.16 -2.33
N VAL A 83 -13.98 -8.71 -3.59
CA VAL A 83 -15.20 -8.16 -4.20
C VAL A 83 -16.30 -9.24 -4.28
N GLU A 84 -15.94 -10.45 -4.70
CA GLU A 84 -16.87 -11.58 -4.77
C GLU A 84 -17.43 -11.94 -3.39
N ALA A 85 -16.56 -12.04 -2.38
CA ALA A 85 -16.97 -12.34 -1.01
C ALA A 85 -17.96 -11.28 -0.47
N ALA A 86 -17.69 -9.99 -0.72
CA ALA A 86 -18.57 -8.90 -0.32
C ALA A 86 -19.94 -8.98 -1.01
N ALA A 87 -19.96 -9.26 -2.32
CA ALA A 87 -21.21 -9.39 -3.07
C ALA A 87 -22.10 -10.52 -2.53
N ARG A 88 -21.52 -11.68 -2.20
CA ARG A 88 -22.26 -12.82 -1.63
C ARG A 88 -22.82 -12.52 -0.24
N GLN A 89 -22.10 -11.79 0.60
CA GLN A 89 -22.58 -11.42 1.93
C GLN A 89 -23.82 -10.52 1.86
N VAL A 90 -23.86 -9.59 0.90
CA VAL A 90 -25.02 -8.72 0.70
C VAL A 90 -26.24 -9.54 0.28
N SER A 91 -26.06 -10.50 -0.64
CA SER A 91 -27.16 -11.37 -1.10
C SER A 91 -27.68 -12.33 -0.03
N ALA A 92 -26.83 -12.74 0.92
CA ALA A 92 -27.24 -13.63 2.02
C ALA A 92 -28.00 -12.92 3.16
N SER A 93 -28.03 -11.58 3.15
CA SER A 93 -28.65 -10.77 4.19
C SER A 93 -30.06 -10.27 3.82
N VAL A 94 -30.65 -10.80 2.75
CA VAL A 94 -32.00 -10.48 2.22
C VAL A 94 -32.95 -11.64 2.48
#